data_AF-L1PCF0-F1
#
_entry.id   AF-L1PCF0-F1
#
_cell.length_a   1.000
_cell.length_b   1.000
_cell.length_c   1.000
_cell.angle_alpha   90.00
_cell.angle_beta   90.00
_cell.angle_gamma   90.00
#
_symmetry.space_group_name_H-M   'P 1'
#
loop_
_entity.id
_entity.type
_entity.pdbx_description
1 polymer ?
#
loop_
_entity_poly.entity_id
_entity_poly.type
_entity_poly.pdbx_seq_one_letter_code
_entity_poly.pdbx_strand_id
1 'polypeptide(L)' 'MRTSYFTLGQSHVYRFNGQTLDHDCVIKITAENPRDVMVEYFGLEWAFEYDECPEMVFFPRGVYNLTESKWETL' A
#
# COMPACT_ATOMS: atom_id res chain seq x y z
N MET A 1 2.24 -9.04 -15.25
CA MET A 1 1.97 -8.06 -14.17
C MET A 1 0.73 -8.50 -13.40
N ARG A 2 0.76 -8.38 -12.07
CA ARG A 2 -0.39 -8.56 -11.16
C ARG A 2 -0.51 -7.34 -10.25
N THR A 3 -1.69 -7.14 -9.67
CA THR A 3 -1.94 -6.11 -8.67
C THR A 3 -2.04 -6.75 -7.30
N SER A 4 -1.41 -6.13 -6.30
CA SER A 4 -1.57 -6.51 -4.91
C SER A 4 -1.76 -5.28 -4.05
N TYR A 5 -2.38 -5.49 -2.90
CA TYR A 5 -2.71 -4.47 -1.91
C TYR A 5 -1.96 -4.77 -0.62
N PHE A 6 -1.34 -3.76 -0.03
CA PHE A 6 -0.53 -3.89 1.17
C PHE A 6 -1.07 -2.99 2.27
N THR A 7 -1.09 -3.52 3.49
CA THR A 7 -1.49 -2.78 4.68
C THR A 7 -0.31 -2.64 5.63
N LEU A 8 -0.37 -1.62 6.48
CA LEU A 8 0.69 -1.29 7.41
C LEU A 8 0.25 -1.54 8.85
N GLY A 9 1.21 -1.95 9.68
CA GLY A 9 0.99 -2.08 11.11
C GLY A 9 0.79 -0.71 11.78
N GLN A 10 0.19 -0.70 12.97
CA GLN A 10 -0.14 0.51 13.73
C GLN A 10 1.06 1.46 13.95
N SER A 11 2.27 0.90 14.06
CA SER A 11 3.50 1.68 14.29
C SER A 11 4.29 2.00 13.02
N HIS A 12 3.86 1.51 11.85
CA HIS A 12 4.63 1.64 10.60
C HIS A 12 4.13 2.85 9.81
N VAL A 13 4.99 3.86 9.68
CA VAL A 13 4.71 5.11 8.98
C VAL A 13 5.82 5.36 7.97
N TYR A 14 5.46 5.47 6.70
CA TYR A 14 6.37 5.72 5.59
C TYR A 14 6.06 7.04 4.89
N ARG A 15 7.08 7.62 4.27
CA ARG A 15 6.95 8.80 3.40
C ARG A 15 7.36 8.46 1.98
N PHE A 16 6.47 8.72 1.04
CA PHE A 16 6.72 8.47 -0.38
C PHE A 16 6.08 9.56 -1.22
N ASN A 17 6.85 10.20 -2.12
CA ASN A 17 6.39 11.29 -2.98
C ASN A 17 5.58 12.38 -2.24
N GLY A 18 6.05 12.76 -1.04
CA GLY A 18 5.41 13.75 -0.19
C GLY A 18 4.13 13.28 0.53
N GLN A 19 3.69 12.05 0.30
CA GLN A 19 2.56 11.42 0.98
C GLN A 19 3.01 10.69 2.24
N THR A 20 2.12 10.62 3.22
CA THR A 20 2.30 9.78 4.42
C THR A 20 1.45 8.52 4.27
N LEU A 21 2.11 7.37 4.28
CA LEU A 21 1.51 6.05 4.17
C LEU A 21 1.65 5.35 5.53
N ASP A 22 0.54 4.98 6.16
CA ASP A 22 0.51 4.27 7.44
C ASP A 22 -0.73 3.36 7.52
N HIS A 23 -1.07 2.88 8.72
CA HIS A 23 -2.18 1.96 8.98
C HIS A 23 -3.57 2.41 8.49
N ASP A 24 -3.80 3.71 8.22
CA ASP A 24 -5.10 4.21 7.76
C ASP A 24 -5.29 4.10 6.23
N CYS A 25 -4.28 3.65 5.49
CA CYS A 25 -4.33 3.53 4.04
C CYS A 25 -3.91 2.15 3.56
N VAL A 26 -4.27 1.86 2.32
CA VAL A 26 -3.85 0.66 1.60
C VAL A 26 -2.91 1.08 0.48
N ILE A 27 -1.78 0.41 0.33
CA ILE A 27 -0.85 0.64 -0.76
C ILE A 27 -1.16 -0.35 -1.87
N LYS A 28 -1.47 0.14 -3.07
CA LYS A 28 -1.70 -0.67 -4.27
C LYS A 28 -0.47 -0.63 -5.16
N ILE A 29 -0.02 -1.79 -5.59
CA ILE A 29 1.14 -1.96 -6.49
C ILE A 29 0.74 -2.88 -7.63
N THR A 30 0.97 -2.44 -8.86
CA THR A 30 0.87 -3.26 -10.07
C THR A 30 2.27 -3.45 -10.66
N ALA A 31 2.76 -4.68 -10.67
CA ALA A 31 4.11 -5.05 -11.13
C ALA A 31 4.19 -6.53 -11.53
N GLU A 32 5.32 -7.02 -12.03
CA GLU A 32 5.52 -8.48 -12.20
C GLU A 32 5.51 -9.20 -10.85
N ASN A 33 6.24 -8.67 -9.88
CA ASN A 33 6.19 -9.10 -8.48
C ASN A 33 5.97 -7.88 -7.55
N PRO A 34 4.72 -7.56 -7.20
CA PRO A 34 4.40 -6.43 -6.32
C PRO A 34 5.12 -6.46 -4.96
N ARG A 35 5.40 -7.65 -4.44
CA ARG A 35 6.07 -7.83 -3.15
C ARG A 35 7.52 -7.33 -3.21
N ASP A 36 8.24 -7.59 -4.30
CA ASP A 36 9.62 -7.12 -4.46
C ASP A 36 9.67 -5.59 -4.45
N VAL A 37 8.70 -4.94 -5.11
CA VAL A 37 8.54 -3.47 -5.10
C VAL A 37 8.23 -2.95 -3.69
N MET A 38 7.32 -3.60 -2.95
CA MET A 38 7.02 -3.24 -1.56
C MET A 38 8.28 -3.32 -0.69
N VAL A 39 9.08 -4.38 -0.86
CA VAL A 39 10.33 -4.58 -0.11
C VAL A 39 11.40 -3.57 -0.51
N GLU A 40 11.52 -3.22 -1.79
CA GLU A 40 12.46 -2.22 -2.27
C GLU A 40 12.20 -0.84 -1.64
N TYR A 41 10.95 -0.41 -1.58
CA TYR A 41 10.60 0.92 -1.06
C TYR A 41 10.46 0.98 0.47
N PHE A 42 9.95 -0.07 1.10
CA PHE A 42 9.52 -0.02 2.51
C PHE A 42 10.15 -1.12 3.39
N GLY A 43 10.95 -2.02 2.81
CA GLY A 43 11.58 -3.12 3.52
C GLY A 43 10.58 -4.22 3.90
N LEU A 44 10.87 -4.92 4.99
CA LEU A 44 10.11 -6.12 5.41
C LEU A 44 9.05 -5.81 6.49
N GLU A 45 8.96 -4.57 6.96
CA GLU A 45 8.11 -4.18 8.09
C GLU A 45 6.73 -3.65 7.63
N TRP A 46 5.83 -4.55 7.29
CA TRP A 46 4.44 -4.23 6.94
C TRP A 46 3.53 -5.39 7.36
N ALA A 47 2.21 -5.18 7.33
CA ALA A 47 1.28 -6.12 7.95
C ALA A 47 0.92 -7.27 7.00
N PHE A 48 0.14 -7.00 5.96
CA PHE A 48 -0.40 -8.03 5.07
C PHE A 48 -0.36 -7.61 3.60
N GLU A 49 -0.22 -8.60 2.73
CA GLU A 49 -0.40 -8.52 1.27
C GLU A 49 -1.71 -9.23 0.91
N TYR A 50 -2.51 -8.63 0.04
CA TYR A 50 -3.77 -9.16 -0.45
C TYR A 50 -3.79 -9.14 -1.98
N ASP A 51 -4.40 -10.16 -2.58
CA ASP A 51 -4.63 -10.22 -4.03
C ASP A 51 -5.84 -9.36 -4.46
N GLU A 52 -6.76 -9.06 -3.54
CA GLU A 52 -7.94 -8.21 -3.74
C GLU A 52 -7.91 -7.00 -2.80
N CYS A 53 -8.64 -5.94 -3.14
CA CYS A 53 -8.74 -4.74 -2.29
C CYS A 53 -9.43 -5.13 -0.96
N PRO A 54 -8.83 -4.84 0.21
CA PRO A 54 -9.40 -5.23 1.50
C PRO A 54 -10.63 -4.39 1.86
N GLU A 55 -11.30 -4.73 2.96
CA GLU A 55 -12.43 -3.95 3.46
C GLU A 55 -12.01 -2.54 3.86
N MET A 56 -12.46 -1.55 3.09
CA MET A 56 -11.96 -0.17 3.19
C MET A 56 -12.53 0.61 4.37
N VAL A 57 -13.48 0.05 5.12
CA VAL A 57 -14.00 0.63 6.37
C VAL A 57 -12.91 0.81 7.43
N PHE A 58 -11.83 0.02 7.36
CA PHE A 58 -10.68 0.10 8.28
C PHE A 58 -9.58 1.06 7.80
N PHE A 59 -9.67 1.59 6.58
CA PHE A 59 -8.62 2.37 5.94
C PHE A 59 -9.17 3.70 5.44
N PRO A 60 -9.47 4.65 6.35
CA PRO A 60 -10.21 5.87 6.04
C PRO A 60 -9.49 6.83 5.08
N ARG A 61 -8.18 6.67 4.85
CA ARG A 61 -7.44 7.43 3.84
C ARG A 61 -7.54 6.86 2.42
N GLY A 62 -8.11 5.67 2.26
CA GLY A 62 -8.30 5.04 0.96
C GLY A 62 -7.05 4.34 0.45
N VAL A 63 -7.00 4.16 -0.87
CA VAL A 63 -5.93 3.41 -1.55
C VAL A 63 -4.95 4.39 -2.18
N TYR A 64 -3.66 4.25 -1.87
CA TYR A 64 -2.59 4.92 -2.58
C TYR A 64 -2.01 3.98 -3.64
N ASN A 65 -2.17 4.32 -4.91
CA ASN A 65 -1.56 3.59 -6.02
C ASN A 65 -0.10 4.04 -6.16
N LEU A 66 0.82 3.19 -5.70
CA LEU A 66 2.26 3.46 -5.73
C LEU A 66 2.79 3.53 -7.16
N THR A 67 2.31 2.65 -8.04
CA THR A 67 2.72 2.56 -9.44
C THR A 67 2.39 3.84 -10.21
N GLU A 68 1.26 4.48 -9.93
CA GLU A 68 0.82 5.72 -10.57
C GLU A 68 1.05 6.98 -9.72
N SER A 69 1.55 6.82 -8.49
CA SER A 69 1.76 7.90 -7.51
C SER A 69 0.53 8.79 -7.30
N LYS A 70 -0.64 8.18 -7.08
CA LYS A 70 -1.91 8.89 -6.87
C LYS A 70 -2.80 8.20 -5.84
N TRP A 71 -3.64 8.99 -5.17
CA TRP A 71 -4.74 8.48 -4.36
C TRP A 71 -5.90 8.04 -5.27
N GLU A 72 -6.49 6.89 -4.97
CA GLU A 72 -7.72 6.40 -5.59
C GLU A 72 -8.88 6.65 -4.64
N THR A 73 -9.86 7.43 -5.08
CA THR A 73 -11.17 7.53 -4.41
C THR A 73 -11.96 6.27 -4.73
N LEU A 74 -12.41 5.58 -3.68
CA LEU A 74 -13.34 4.45 -3.75
C LEU A 74 -14.79 4.93 -3.79
#